data_AF-A0A392Q2S3-F1
#
_entry.id   AF-A0A392Q2S3-F1
#
_cell.length_a   1.000
_cell.length_b   1.000
_cell.length_c   1.000
_cell.angle_alpha   90.00
_cell.angle_beta   90.00
_cell.angle_gamma   90.00
#
_symmetry.space_group_name_H-M   'P 1'
#
loop_
_entity.id
_entity.type
_entity.pdbx_description
1 polymer ?
#
loop_
_entity_poly.entity_id
_entity_poly.type
_entity_poly.pdbx_seq_one_letter_code
_entity_poly.pdbx_strand_id
1 'polypeptide(L)' 'GCRADASEAAIILLPSNITVFTLDFSGSGLSGGEHVTLGWNEVNTC' A
#
# COMPACT_ATOMS: atom_id res chain seq x y z
N GLY A 1 1.52 -9.94 0.00
CA GLY A 1 0.15 -9.41 -0.04
C GLY A 1 0.04 -8.48 -1.23
N CYS A 2 -0.93 -8.73 -2.09
CA CYS A 2 -1.25 -7.88 -3.25
C CYS A 2 -2.63 -7.22 -3.08
N ARG A 3 -3.03 -6.33 -4.01
CA ARG A 3 -4.36 -5.69 -3.97
C ARG A 3 -5.51 -6.71 -3.89
N ALA A 4 -5.39 -7.85 -4.57
CA ALA A 4 -6.44 -8.88 -4.56
C ALA A 4 -6.62 -9.48 -3.15
N ASP A 5 -5.53 -9.83 -2.47
CA ASP A 5 -5.59 -10.38 -1.10
C ASP A 5 -6.20 -9.39 -0.10
N ALA A 6 -5.92 -8.10 -0.28
CA ALA A 6 -6.47 -7.04 0.58
C ALA A 6 -7.99 -6.89 0.43
N SER A 7 -8.54 -7.19 -0.76
CA SER A 7 -9.99 -7.14 -1.00
C SER A 7 -10.75 -8.21 -0.22
N GLU A 8 -10.21 -9.41 -0.14
CA GLU A 8 -10.78 -10.51 0.65
C GLU A 8 -10.71 -10.21 2.15
N ALA A 9 -9.58 -9.65 2.61
CA ALA A 9 -9.46 -9.21 4.01
C ALA A 9 -10.48 -8.13 4.37
N ALA A 10 -10.76 -7.16 3.48
CA ALA A 10 -11.74 -6.11 3.74
C ALA A 10 -13.17 -6.66 3.93
N ILE A 11 -13.54 -7.71 3.20
CA ILE A 11 -14.86 -8.38 3.31
C ILE A 11 -15.06 -8.96 4.72
N ILE A 12 -14.00 -9.47 5.36
CA ILE A 12 -14.05 -10.04 6.70
C ILE A 12 -14.02 -8.96 7.79
N LEU A 13 -13.18 -7.94 7.59
CA LEU A 13 -12.89 -6.94 8.62
C LEU A 13 -13.98 -5.87 8.76
N LEU A 14 -14.58 -5.42 7.65
CA LEU A 14 -15.59 -4.34 7.69
C LEU A 14 -16.85 -4.71 8.49
N PRO A 15 -17.45 -5.91 8.37
CA PRO A 15 -18.58 -6.32 9.20
C PRO A 15 -18.22 -6.51 10.68
N SER A 16 -16.93 -6.64 11.00
CA SER A 16 -16.42 -6.79 12.37
C SER A 16 -16.22 -5.45 13.08
N ASN A 17 -16.77 -4.35 12.55
CA ASN A 17 -16.55 -2.98 13.01
C ASN A 17 -15.07 -2.57 13.03
N ILE A 18 -14.25 -3.15 12.14
CA ILE A 18 -12.85 -2.77 11.95
C ILE A 18 -12.76 -1.84 10.74
N THR A 19 -12.27 -0.63 10.95
CA THR A 19 -12.05 0.32 9.85
C THR A 19 -10.79 -0.05 9.08
N VAL A 20 -10.94 -0.20 7.76
CA VAL A 20 -9.84 -0.52 6.85
C VAL A 20 -9.48 0.72 6.04
N PHE A 21 -8.19 1.04 5.96
CA PHE A 21 -7.65 2.11 5.13
C PHE A 21 -6.64 1.57 4.14
N THR A 22 -6.61 2.15 2.93
CA THR A 22 -5.59 1.88 1.92
C THR A 22 -4.73 3.13 1.74
N LEU A 23 -3.41 2.97 1.81
CA LEU A 23 -2.44 4.04 1.63
C LEU A 23 -1.55 3.70 0.42
N ASP A 24 -1.49 4.62 -0.53
CA ASP A 24 -0.54 4.55 -1.64
C ASP A 24 0.69 5.42 -1.29
N PHE A 25 1.90 4.87 -1.39
CA PHE A 25 3.14 5.64 -1.21
C PHE A 25 3.30 6.74 -2.26
N SER A 26 4.12 7.75 -1.97
CA SER A 26 4.46 8.82 -2.93
C SER A 26 4.94 8.24 -4.27
N GLY A 27 4.44 8.80 -5.37
CA GLY A 27 4.72 8.32 -6.73
C GLY A 27 4.22 6.89 -7.02
N SER A 28 3.20 6.40 -6.30
CA SER A 28 2.57 5.09 -6.53
C SER A 28 1.05 5.20 -6.56
N GLY A 29 0.40 4.34 -7.34
CA GLY A 29 -1.07 4.35 -7.47
C GLY A 29 -1.58 5.69 -8.00
N LEU A 30 -2.42 6.37 -7.21
CA LEU A 30 -2.92 7.71 -7.52
C LEU A 30 -2.20 8.83 -6.75
N SER A 31 -1.25 8.47 -5.88
CA SER A 31 -0.46 9.44 -5.12
C SER A 31 0.56 10.13 -6.03
N GLY A 32 0.57 11.46 -6.00
CA GLY A 32 1.62 12.27 -6.63
C GLY A 32 2.94 12.23 -5.86
N GLY A 33 3.89 13.09 -6.25
CA GLY A 33 5.22 13.16 -5.64
C GLY A 33 6.21 12.16 -6.23
N GLU A 34 7.45 12.19 -5.73
CA GLU A 34 8.51 11.30 -6.21
C GLU A 34 8.29 9.87 -5.75
N HIS A 35 8.65 8.92 -6.61
CA HIS A 35 8.55 7.50 -6.30
C HIS A 35 9.55 7.15 -5.20
N VAL A 36 9.05 6.64 -4.07
CA VAL A 36 9.88 6.21 -2.95
C VAL A 36 9.91 4.69 -2.85
N THR A 37 11.11 4.13 -2.73
CA THR A 37 11.33 2.70 -2.47
C THR A 37 11.73 2.52 -1.00
N LEU A 38 11.28 1.46 -0.34
CA LEU A 38 11.54 1.20 1.09
C LEU A 38 12.78 0.31 1.31
N GLY A 39 13.94 0.67 0.76
CA GLY A 39 15.19 -0.06 1.03
C GLY A 39 15.40 -1.39 0.32
N TRP A 40 14.39 -1.97 -0.37
CA TRP A 40 14.58 -3.24 -1.10
C TRP A 40 15.38 -3.09 -2.41
N ASN A 41 15.40 -1.90 -3.01
CA ASN A 41 16.14 -1.59 -4.24
C ASN A 41 17.06 -0.37 -4.10
N GLU A 42 17.48 -0.03 -2.87
CA GLU A 42 18.45 1.04 -2.62
C GLU A 42 19.87 0.52 -2.94
N VAL A 43 20.16 0.35 -4.23
CA VAL A 43 21.52 0.20 -4.73
C VAL A 43 21.81 1.47 -5.54
N ASN A 44 22.66 2.33 -4.97
CA ASN A 44 23.27 3.53 -5.55
C ASN A 44 22.55 4.86 -5.36
N THR A 45 22.74 5.44 -4.17
CA THR A 45 22.98 6.89 -4.10
C THR A 45 24.29 7.10 -3.34
N CYS A 46 25.39 7.17 -4.09
CA CYS A 46 26.58 7.93 -3.69
C CYS A 46 26.38 9.38 -4.11
#